data_AF-A0A4R2K5W8-F1
#
_entry.id   AF-A0A4R2K5W8-F1
#
_cell.length_a   1.000
_cell.length_b   1.000
_cell.length_c   1.000
_cell.angle_alpha   90.00
_cell.angle_beta   90.00
_cell.angle_gamma   90.00
#
_symmetry.space_group_name_H-M   'P 1'
#
loop_
_entity.id
_entity.type
_entity.pdbx_description
1 polymer ?
#
loop_
_entity_poly.entity_id
_entity_poly.type
_entity_poly.pdbx_seq_one_letter_code
_entity_poly.pdbx_strand_id
1 'polypeptide(L)'
;MSAISYLQLRTNIESVQQIKKMKITQHINDHAYIYLTAILNDADEDDYVKRVKAEEQIEIRIDGESSEILFKGSIQHIQVEAVEGIYYLEIKGVSNSFMADVKKENRSFQDKNMTYKDMVQGIISNYAGGAIIDKASKGKTIDKFIMQYRETDWEFLKRMASHFNRGLVPSMKHAGPKIVLGVLEGNEIGKIENYNYYV
;
A
#
# COMPACT_ATOMS: atom_id res chain seq x y z
N MET A 1 -11.24 -16.18 18.91
CA MET A 1 -10.04 -15.52 18.34
C MET A 1 -9.15 -15.10 19.49
N SER A 2 -7.93 -15.63 19.56
CA SER A 2 -6.93 -15.17 20.53
C SER A 2 -6.55 -13.72 20.19
N ALA A 3 -6.41 -12.86 21.20
CA ALA A 3 -6.02 -11.47 20.99
C ALA A 3 -4.62 -11.41 20.37
N ILE A 4 -4.48 -10.71 19.24
CA ILE A 4 -3.18 -10.46 18.61
C ILE A 4 -2.38 -9.60 19.58
N SER A 5 -1.34 -10.19 20.18
CA SER A 5 -0.46 -9.45 21.08
C SER A 5 0.67 -8.81 20.29
N TYR A 6 1.20 -7.71 20.83
CA TYR A 6 2.32 -6.99 20.26
C TYR A 6 3.56 -7.88 20.00
N LEU A 7 3.71 -8.95 20.78
CA LEU A 7 4.79 -9.92 20.72
C LEU A 7 4.80 -10.76 19.43
N GLN A 8 3.72 -10.74 18.65
CA GLN A 8 3.58 -11.52 17.41
C GLN A 8 3.88 -10.69 16.15
N LEU A 9 4.01 -9.36 16.26
CA LEU A 9 4.35 -8.52 15.12
C LEU A 9 5.83 -8.66 14.76
N ARG A 10 6.10 -8.86 13.48
CA ARG A 10 7.45 -8.94 12.92
C ARG A 10 7.57 -8.03 11.71
N THR A 11 8.79 -7.56 11.49
CA THR A 11 9.18 -6.85 10.29
C THR A 11 10.33 -7.59 9.60
N ASN A 12 10.50 -7.37 8.30
CA ASN A 12 11.65 -7.87 7.55
C ASN A 12 12.96 -7.15 7.87
N ILE A 13 12.95 -6.12 8.72
CA ILE A 13 14.14 -5.40 9.16
C ILE A 13 14.76 -6.14 10.35
N GLU A 14 15.81 -6.91 10.10
CA GLU A 14 16.42 -7.84 11.07
C GLU A 14 16.94 -7.16 12.35
N SER A 15 17.34 -5.90 12.27
CA SER A 15 17.85 -5.14 13.42
C SER A 15 16.75 -4.70 14.39
N VAL A 16 15.48 -4.81 14.03
CA VAL A 16 14.35 -4.44 14.89
C VAL A 16 14.17 -5.48 15.99
N GLN A 17 14.47 -5.07 17.23
CA GLN A 17 14.24 -5.86 18.44
C GLN A 17 12.77 -5.88 18.83
N GLN A 18 12.17 -4.69 18.87
CA GLN A 18 10.82 -4.49 19.36
C GLN A 18 10.16 -3.34 18.61
N ILE A 19 9.03 -3.60 17.97
CA ILE A 19 8.15 -2.54 17.47
C ILE A 19 7.67 -1.76 18.74
N LYS A 20 7.45 -0.45 18.69
CA LYS A 20 6.88 0.32 19.83
C LYS A 20 5.53 0.94 19.50
N LYS A 21 5.40 1.48 18.29
CA LYS A 21 4.14 2.06 17.79
C LYS A 21 4.00 1.73 16.32
N MET A 22 2.79 1.39 15.90
CA MET A 22 2.47 1.19 14.49
C MET A 22 1.11 1.83 14.18
N LYS A 23 1.04 2.53 13.05
CA LYS A 23 -0.21 3.06 12.50
C LYS A 23 -0.24 2.80 11.01
N ILE A 24 -1.27 2.10 10.53
CA ILE A 24 -1.57 1.96 9.11
C ILE A 24 -2.78 2.84 8.81
N THR A 25 -2.70 3.66 7.76
CA THR A 25 -3.79 4.53 7.32
C THR A 25 -4.09 4.25 5.85
N GLN A 26 -5.38 4.15 5.52
CA GLN A 26 -5.82 3.92 4.16
C GLN A 26 -7.10 4.70 3.90
N HIS A 27 -7.14 5.42 2.77
CA HIS A 27 -8.30 6.13 2.30
C HIS A 27 -8.60 5.76 0.84
N ILE A 28 -9.87 5.89 0.45
CA ILE A 28 -10.25 5.75 -0.97
C ILE A 28 -9.57 6.89 -1.75
N ASN A 29 -9.08 6.58 -2.97
CA ASN A 29 -8.34 7.48 -3.85
C ASN A 29 -6.97 7.92 -3.31
N ASP A 30 -6.49 7.29 -2.25
CA ASP A 30 -5.16 7.52 -1.70
C ASP A 30 -4.39 6.19 -1.59
N HIS A 31 -3.08 6.29 -1.42
CA HIS A 31 -2.25 5.12 -1.11
C HIS A 31 -2.47 4.69 0.34
N ALA A 32 -2.11 3.45 0.67
CA ALA A 32 -2.02 3.05 2.07
C ALA A 32 -0.65 3.42 2.63
N TYR A 33 -0.60 4.01 3.81
CA TYR A 33 0.61 4.47 4.47
C TYR A 33 0.82 3.75 5.79
N ILE A 34 2.08 3.55 6.16
CA ILE A 34 2.48 3.06 7.46
C ILE A 34 3.39 4.06 8.16
N TYR A 35 3.18 4.20 9.46
CA TYR A 35 4.10 4.81 10.40
C TYR A 35 4.48 3.78 11.45
N LEU A 36 5.77 3.64 11.72
CA LEU A 36 6.33 2.67 12.65
C LEU A 36 7.42 3.34 13.50
N THR A 37 7.40 3.09 14.81
CA THR A 37 8.60 3.26 15.66
C THR A 37 9.02 1.94 16.26
N ALA A 38 10.32 1.72 16.42
CA ALA A 38 10.88 0.47 16.96
C ALA A 38 12.20 0.70 17.71
N ILE A 39 12.58 -0.24 18.57
CA ILE A 39 13.88 -0.32 19.26
C ILE A 39 14.80 -1.26 18.46
N LEU A 40 16.07 -0.89 18.34
CA LEU A 40 17.13 -1.69 17.70
C LEU A 40 18.02 -2.39 18.74
N ASN A 41 18.71 -3.47 18.35
CA ASN A 41 19.54 -4.32 19.22
C ASN A 41 20.99 -3.83 19.51
N ASP A 42 21.44 -2.65 19.04
CA ASP A 42 22.86 -2.14 19.02
C ASP A 42 23.83 -2.92 18.09
N ALA A 43 24.89 -2.37 17.46
CA ALA A 43 25.38 -1.02 17.22
C ALA A 43 26.18 -0.99 15.88
N ASP A 44 25.84 -0.04 15.01
CA ASP A 44 26.70 0.61 14.02
C ASP A 44 25.83 1.69 13.38
N GLU A 45 25.72 2.82 14.07
CA GLU A 45 24.96 4.03 13.71
C GLU A 45 25.14 4.38 12.22
N ASP A 46 26.37 4.26 11.76
CA ASP A 46 26.83 4.67 10.45
C ASP A 46 26.50 3.67 9.33
N ASP A 47 26.06 2.47 9.70
CA ASP A 47 25.80 1.37 8.78
C ASP A 47 24.28 1.08 8.69
N TYR A 48 23.46 1.45 9.68
CA TYR A 48 21.99 1.26 9.59
C TYR A 48 21.31 2.15 8.55
N VAL A 49 21.61 3.44 8.54
CA VAL A 49 21.07 4.39 7.53
C VAL A 49 21.62 4.06 6.13
N LYS A 50 22.83 3.49 6.04
CA LYS A 50 23.45 3.04 4.78
C LYS A 50 22.90 1.69 4.29
N ARG A 51 22.54 0.78 5.20
CA ARG A 51 21.95 -0.55 4.90
C ARG A 51 20.50 -0.42 4.49
N VAL A 52 19.69 0.34 5.24
CA VAL A 52 18.29 0.59 4.87
C VAL A 52 18.20 1.81 3.97
N LYS A 53 18.60 1.62 2.71
CA LYS A 53 18.48 2.68 1.70
C LYS A 53 17.02 3.05 1.48
N ALA A 54 16.78 4.32 1.15
CA ALA A 54 15.51 4.84 0.67
C ALA A 54 15.18 4.23 -0.71
N GLU A 55 14.78 2.97 -0.71
CA GLU A 55 14.37 2.12 -1.84
C GLU A 55 14.00 0.70 -1.36
N GLU A 56 14.30 0.37 -0.09
CA GLU A 56 13.92 -0.92 0.50
C GLU A 56 12.42 -1.03 0.81
N GLN A 57 11.93 -2.27 0.75
CA GLN A 57 10.57 -2.63 1.10
C GLN A 57 10.46 -2.82 2.61
N ILE A 58 9.41 -2.28 3.21
CA ILE A 58 8.96 -2.65 4.55
C ILE A 58 7.83 -3.66 4.43
N GLU A 59 7.96 -4.77 5.15
CA GLU A 59 6.92 -5.75 5.37
C GLU A 59 6.64 -5.84 6.88
N ILE A 60 5.36 -5.79 7.24
CA ILE A 60 4.87 -6.11 8.57
C ILE A 60 3.99 -7.34 8.47
N ARG A 61 4.26 -8.33 9.31
CA ARG A 61 3.49 -9.55 9.41
C ARG A 61 3.20 -9.92 10.86
N ILE A 62 2.15 -10.70 11.06
CA ILE A 62 1.88 -11.38 12.32
C ILE A 62 2.41 -12.81 12.17
N ASP A 63 3.29 -13.23 13.07
CA ASP A 63 3.73 -14.62 13.15
C ASP A 63 2.86 -15.37 14.19
N GLY A 64 2.25 -16.48 13.75
CA GLY A 64 1.31 -17.32 14.50
C GLY A 64 1.12 -18.67 13.80
N GLU A 65 -0.01 -19.35 14.00
CA GLU A 65 -0.33 -20.61 13.29
C GLU A 65 -0.39 -20.41 11.76
N SER A 66 -0.84 -19.24 11.32
CA SER A 66 -0.71 -18.75 9.95
C SER A 66 -0.03 -17.38 9.97
N SER A 67 1.03 -17.23 9.16
CA SER A 67 1.66 -15.92 8.97
C SER A 67 0.75 -15.06 8.09
N GLU A 68 0.41 -13.86 8.55
CA GLU A 68 -0.41 -12.90 7.80
C GLU A 68 0.36 -11.60 7.59
N ILE A 69 0.49 -11.16 6.33
CA ILE A 69 1.02 -9.84 5.99
C ILE A 69 -0.04 -8.77 6.30
N LEU A 70 0.31 -7.81 7.15
CA LEU A 70 -0.50 -6.64 7.45
C LEU A 70 -0.20 -5.48 6.51
N PHE A 71 1.08 -5.29 6.19
CA PHE A 71 1.54 -4.22 5.32
C PHE A 71 2.77 -4.64 4.53
N LYS A 72 2.83 -4.23 3.26
CA LYS A 72 3.97 -4.36 2.37
C LYS A 72 4.04 -3.15 1.46
N GLY A 73 5.16 -2.46 1.48
CA GLY A 73 5.32 -1.20 0.76
C GLY A 73 6.76 -0.71 0.71
N SER A 74 6.97 0.42 0.04
CA SER A 74 8.27 1.07 -0.07
C SER A 74 8.48 2.03 1.12
N ILE A 75 9.70 2.07 1.64
CA ILE A 75 10.11 3.05 2.65
C ILE A 75 10.28 4.42 1.98
N GLN A 76 9.55 5.44 2.44
CA GLN A 76 9.70 6.82 1.97
C GLN A 76 10.62 7.65 2.86
N HIS A 77 10.65 7.32 4.15
CA HIS A 77 11.49 7.99 5.12
C HIS A 77 11.89 7.02 6.21
N ILE A 78 13.15 7.13 6.61
CA ILE A 78 13.74 6.39 7.71
C ILE A 78 14.64 7.32 8.52
N GLN A 79 14.55 7.21 9.83
CA GLN A 79 15.38 7.96 10.77
C GLN A 79 15.76 7.07 11.94
N VAL A 80 16.98 7.22 12.44
CA VAL A 80 17.44 6.60 13.67
C VAL A 80 17.83 7.71 14.65
N GLU A 81 17.43 7.57 15.91
CA GLU A 81 17.76 8.48 17.00
C GLU A 81 18.23 7.68 18.22
N ALA A 82 19.31 8.12 18.87
CA ALA A 82 19.78 7.53 20.12
C ALA A 82 19.34 8.41 21.31
N VAL A 83 18.59 7.83 22.25
CA VAL A 83 18.15 8.51 23.48
C VAL A 83 18.59 7.66 24.66
N GLU A 84 19.43 8.24 25.53
CA GLU A 84 19.98 7.56 26.72
C GLU A 84 20.63 6.20 26.44
N GLY A 85 21.27 6.06 25.27
CA GLY A 85 21.93 4.83 24.83
C GLY A 85 21.00 3.78 24.22
N ILE A 86 19.71 4.09 24.04
CA ILE A 86 18.75 3.24 23.30
C ILE A 86 18.53 3.82 21.92
N TYR A 87 18.61 2.98 20.89
CA TYR A 87 18.40 3.39 19.50
C TYR A 87 16.96 3.14 19.06
N TYR A 88 16.32 4.22 18.61
CA TYR A 88 14.97 4.25 18.10
C TYR A 88 14.98 4.43 16.59
N LEU A 89 14.24 3.57 15.91
CA LEU A 89 13.97 3.62 14.48
C LEU A 89 12.59 4.23 14.24
N GLU A 90 12.50 5.25 13.38
CA GLU A 90 11.25 5.75 12.81
C GLU A 90 11.19 5.41 11.31
N ILE A 91 10.07 4.85 10.85
CA ILE A 91 9.81 4.58 9.42
C ILE A 91 8.46 5.17 9.01
N LYS A 92 8.46 5.81 7.84
CA LYS A 92 7.25 6.12 7.07
C LYS A 92 7.32 5.38 5.74
N GLY A 93 6.30 4.58 5.45
CA GLY A 93 6.21 3.78 4.24
C GLY A 93 4.90 3.99 3.49
N VAL A 94 4.90 3.64 2.21
CA VAL A 94 3.74 3.70 1.32
C VAL A 94 3.56 2.36 0.62
N SER A 95 2.32 1.91 0.47
CA SER A 95 2.01 0.64 -0.22
C SER A 95 2.53 0.65 -1.66
N ASN A 96 2.76 -0.53 -2.22
CA ASN A 96 3.27 -0.67 -3.58
C ASN A 96 2.33 -0.19 -4.69
N SER A 97 1.11 0.25 -4.37
CA SER A 97 0.29 1.04 -5.30
C SER A 97 0.95 2.35 -5.73
N PHE A 98 1.87 2.90 -4.92
CA PHE A 98 2.65 4.09 -5.23
C PHE A 98 3.54 3.92 -6.47
N MET A 99 3.88 2.68 -6.86
CA MET A 99 4.62 2.41 -8.10
C MET A 99 3.92 2.99 -9.33
N ALA A 100 2.58 3.02 -9.33
CA ALA A 100 1.77 3.61 -10.41
C ALA A 100 1.69 5.15 -10.33
N ASP A 101 2.20 5.79 -9.27
CA ASP A 101 2.14 7.24 -9.04
C ASP A 101 3.53 7.92 -9.14
N VAL A 102 4.54 7.22 -9.66
CA VAL A 102 5.92 7.76 -9.76
C VAL A 102 6.12 8.58 -11.04
N LYS A 103 5.70 8.05 -12.18
CA LYS A 103 6.02 8.59 -13.50
C LYS A 103 4.78 9.06 -14.21
N LYS A 104 4.86 10.27 -14.77
CA LYS A 104 3.84 10.82 -15.67
C LYS A 104 3.97 10.19 -17.06
N GLU A 105 2.82 9.86 -17.62
CA GLU A 105 2.72 9.14 -18.89
C GLU A 105 1.93 9.97 -19.92
N ASN A 106 2.14 9.65 -21.19
CA ASN A 106 1.41 10.22 -22.31
C ASN A 106 1.02 9.09 -23.25
N ARG A 107 -0.27 8.76 -23.32
CA ARG A 107 -0.80 7.68 -24.18
C ARG A 107 -2.25 7.92 -24.53
N SER A 108 -2.64 7.42 -25.70
CA SER A 108 -4.01 7.51 -26.21
C SER A 108 -4.67 6.15 -26.30
N PHE A 109 -5.94 6.08 -25.92
CA PHE A 109 -6.83 4.94 -26.13
C PHE A 109 -7.90 5.35 -27.15
N GLN A 110 -7.75 4.87 -28.38
CA GLN A 110 -8.57 5.29 -29.53
C GLN A 110 -9.63 4.25 -29.92
N ASP A 111 -9.41 2.98 -29.57
CA ASP A 111 -10.38 1.92 -29.83
C ASP A 111 -11.61 2.07 -28.93
N LYS A 112 -12.70 2.57 -29.51
CA LYS A 112 -13.96 2.80 -28.80
C LYS A 112 -14.61 1.52 -28.28
N ASN A 113 -14.24 0.37 -28.82
CA ASN A 113 -14.76 -0.93 -28.39
C ASN A 113 -13.95 -1.54 -27.24
N MET A 114 -12.79 -0.97 -26.91
CA MET A 114 -11.99 -1.39 -25.75
C MET A 114 -12.80 -1.20 -24.47
N THR A 115 -12.79 -2.19 -23.58
CA THR A 115 -13.44 -2.06 -22.28
C THR A 115 -12.60 -1.26 -21.30
N TYR A 116 -13.25 -0.61 -20.32
CA TYR A 116 -12.51 0.02 -19.21
C TYR A 116 -11.62 -0.99 -18.49
N LYS A 117 -12.12 -2.22 -18.29
CA LYS A 117 -11.38 -3.31 -17.67
C LYS A 117 -10.09 -3.61 -18.44
N ASP A 118 -10.17 -3.78 -19.76
CA ASP A 118 -9.00 -4.12 -20.58
C ASP A 118 -7.99 -2.97 -20.61
N MET A 119 -8.49 -1.72 -20.70
CA MET A 119 -7.66 -0.52 -20.65
C MET A 119 -6.86 -0.44 -19.33
N VAL A 120 -7.54 -0.51 -18.18
CA VAL A 120 -6.88 -0.37 -16.88
C VAL A 120 -5.98 -1.56 -16.55
N GLN A 121 -6.36 -2.78 -16.98
CA GLN A 121 -5.52 -3.96 -16.84
C GLN A 121 -4.26 -3.86 -17.70
N GLY A 122 -4.37 -3.39 -18.94
CA GLY A 122 -3.22 -3.17 -19.82
C GLY A 122 -2.20 -2.18 -19.25
N ILE A 123 -2.67 -1.16 -18.52
CA ILE A 123 -1.79 -0.21 -17.82
C ILE A 123 -1.05 -0.89 -16.67
N ILE A 124 -1.78 -1.55 -15.77
CA ILE A 124 -1.21 -2.11 -14.54
C ILE A 124 -0.33 -3.35 -14.77
N SER A 125 -0.56 -4.09 -15.85
CA SER A 125 0.30 -5.22 -16.23
C SER A 125 1.74 -4.84 -16.57
N ASN A 126 2.03 -3.54 -16.79
CA ASN A 126 3.41 -3.07 -17.02
C ASN A 126 4.26 -3.06 -15.74
N TYR A 127 3.64 -3.23 -14.57
CA TYR A 127 4.33 -3.28 -13.29
C TYR A 127 4.47 -4.72 -12.80
N ALA A 128 5.64 -5.09 -12.30
CA ALA A 128 5.87 -6.42 -11.75
C ALA A 128 4.89 -6.71 -10.58
N GLY A 129 4.15 -7.82 -10.68
CA GLY A 129 3.12 -8.17 -9.70
C GLY A 129 1.90 -7.25 -9.68
N GLY A 130 1.76 -6.37 -10.68
CA GLY A 130 0.61 -5.49 -10.85
C GLY A 130 -0.66 -6.25 -11.21
N ALA A 131 -1.77 -5.90 -10.57
CA ALA A 131 -3.09 -6.42 -10.93
C ALA A 131 -4.17 -5.40 -10.59
N ILE A 132 -5.25 -5.37 -11.36
CA ILE A 132 -6.38 -4.49 -11.08
C ILE A 132 -7.70 -5.25 -11.19
N ILE A 133 -8.58 -5.04 -10.23
CA ILE A 133 -9.93 -5.58 -10.25
C ILE A 133 -10.90 -4.44 -10.55
N ASP A 134 -11.57 -4.51 -11.68
CA ASP A 134 -12.63 -3.57 -12.04
C ASP A 134 -13.98 -4.04 -11.50
N LYS A 135 -14.52 -3.30 -10.53
CA LYS A 135 -15.88 -3.46 -9.99
C LYS A 135 -16.78 -2.27 -10.31
N ALA A 136 -16.30 -1.24 -11.00
CA ALA A 136 -17.12 -0.05 -11.29
C ALA A 136 -17.71 -0.05 -12.69
N SER A 137 -16.94 -0.44 -13.72
CA SER A 137 -17.36 -0.22 -15.11
C SER A 137 -18.49 -1.15 -15.53
N LYS A 138 -18.60 -2.32 -14.88
CA LYS A 138 -19.53 -3.41 -15.23
C LYS A 138 -19.40 -3.83 -16.71
N GLY A 139 -18.18 -3.82 -17.25
CA GLY A 139 -17.89 -4.26 -18.61
C GLY A 139 -18.17 -3.21 -19.70
N LYS A 140 -18.42 -1.95 -19.32
CA LYS A 140 -18.61 -0.86 -20.29
C LYS A 140 -17.37 -0.67 -21.17
N THR A 141 -17.62 -0.35 -22.43
CA THR A 141 -16.61 0.12 -23.38
C THR A 141 -16.25 1.58 -23.11
N ILE A 142 -15.07 2.00 -23.55
CA ILE A 142 -14.63 3.39 -23.39
C ILE A 142 -15.44 4.35 -24.24
N ASP A 143 -16.06 3.89 -25.34
CA ASP A 143 -16.99 4.56 -26.27
C ASP A 143 -16.52 5.87 -26.94
N LYS A 144 -15.42 6.42 -26.47
CA LYS A 144 -14.82 7.68 -26.89
C LYS A 144 -13.30 7.61 -26.82
N PHE A 145 -12.69 8.63 -27.40
CA PHE A 145 -11.25 8.85 -27.27
C PHE A 145 -10.89 9.21 -25.83
N ILE A 146 -9.89 8.53 -25.26
CA ILE A 146 -9.34 8.83 -23.94
C ILE A 146 -7.84 9.10 -24.08
N MET A 147 -7.39 10.24 -23.56
CA MET A 147 -5.98 10.57 -23.44
C MET A 147 -5.57 10.52 -21.97
N GLN A 148 -4.44 9.88 -21.67
CA GLN A 148 -3.65 10.10 -20.47
C GLN A 148 -2.58 11.13 -20.85
N TYR A 149 -2.62 12.33 -20.27
CA TYR A 149 -1.70 13.41 -20.65
C TYR A 149 -1.09 14.06 -19.42
N ARG A 150 0.22 13.88 -19.24
CA ARG A 150 0.99 14.41 -18.09
C ARG A 150 0.39 14.03 -16.73
N GLU A 151 -0.27 12.87 -16.68
CA GLU A 151 -0.83 12.23 -15.50
C GLU A 151 -0.04 10.96 -15.22
N THR A 152 0.14 10.61 -13.95
CA THR A 152 0.63 9.27 -13.57
C THR A 152 -0.43 8.21 -13.89
N ASP A 153 -0.04 6.94 -13.88
CA ASP A 153 -1.01 5.85 -14.06
C ASP A 153 -2.04 5.86 -12.91
N TRP A 154 -1.63 6.18 -11.68
CA TRP A 154 -2.54 6.34 -10.55
C TRP A 154 -3.55 7.48 -10.73
N GLU A 155 -3.09 8.68 -11.11
CA GLU A 155 -3.95 9.82 -11.42
C GLU A 155 -4.96 9.49 -12.53
N PHE A 156 -4.48 8.85 -13.59
CA PHE A 156 -5.31 8.39 -14.70
C PHE A 156 -6.38 7.39 -14.24
N LEU A 157 -5.98 6.37 -13.47
CA LEU A 157 -6.92 5.36 -12.95
C LEU A 157 -7.97 5.98 -12.03
N LYS A 158 -7.60 6.97 -11.20
CA LYS A 158 -8.56 7.72 -10.36
C LYS A 158 -9.55 8.47 -11.23
N ARG A 159 -9.10 9.11 -12.31
CA ARG A 159 -9.96 9.79 -13.27
C ARG A 159 -10.90 8.80 -13.98
N MET A 160 -10.42 7.63 -14.36
CA MET A 160 -11.27 6.57 -14.97
C MET A 160 -12.32 6.05 -14.00
N ALA A 161 -11.97 5.87 -12.72
CA ALA A 161 -12.93 5.47 -11.69
C ALA A 161 -14.05 6.52 -11.50
N SER A 162 -13.71 7.80 -11.61
CA SER A 162 -14.66 8.91 -11.45
C SER A 162 -15.80 8.89 -12.48
N HIS A 163 -15.57 8.35 -13.68
CA HIS A 163 -16.63 8.18 -14.70
C HIS A 163 -17.81 7.34 -14.20
N PHE A 164 -17.62 6.56 -13.13
CA PHE A 164 -18.61 5.68 -12.54
C PHE A 164 -19.04 6.08 -11.13
N ASN A 165 -18.66 7.29 -10.66
CA ASN A 165 -18.86 7.71 -9.26
C ASN A 165 -18.28 6.70 -8.26
N ARG A 166 -17.06 6.24 -8.56
CA ARG A 166 -16.29 5.29 -7.75
C ARG A 166 -14.86 5.82 -7.57
N GLY A 167 -14.16 5.25 -6.60
CA GLY A 167 -12.76 5.54 -6.34
C GLY A 167 -11.87 4.32 -6.48
N LEU A 168 -10.59 4.49 -6.16
CA LEU A 168 -9.61 3.41 -6.08
C LEU A 168 -9.37 2.98 -4.64
N VAL A 169 -9.18 1.68 -4.45
CA VAL A 169 -8.72 1.11 -3.17
C VAL A 169 -7.45 0.31 -3.46
N PRO A 170 -6.28 0.74 -2.96
CA PRO A 170 -5.06 -0.02 -3.12
C PRO A 170 -5.01 -1.21 -2.17
N SER A 171 -4.28 -2.25 -2.52
CA SER A 171 -3.89 -3.27 -1.54
C SER A 171 -2.65 -2.81 -0.78
N MET A 172 -2.64 -3.06 0.53
CA MET A 172 -1.47 -2.87 1.39
C MET A 172 -0.66 -4.15 1.63
N LYS A 173 -1.06 -5.32 1.12
CA LYS A 173 -0.49 -6.62 1.51
C LYS A 173 0.41 -7.28 0.45
N HIS A 174 0.58 -6.65 -0.71
CA HIS A 174 1.16 -7.29 -1.89
C HIS A 174 2.44 -6.59 -2.37
N ALA A 175 3.32 -7.37 -3.00
CA ALA A 175 4.61 -6.89 -3.49
C ALA A 175 4.52 -5.97 -4.74
N GLY A 176 3.41 -6.02 -5.48
CA GLY A 176 3.16 -5.15 -6.65
C GLY A 176 1.92 -4.27 -6.47
N PRO A 177 1.66 -3.34 -7.40
CA PRO A 177 0.51 -2.44 -7.36
C PRO A 177 -0.77 -3.22 -7.64
N LYS A 178 -1.36 -3.77 -6.58
CA LYS A 178 -2.70 -4.35 -6.64
C LYS A 178 -3.74 -3.30 -6.28
N ILE A 179 -4.69 -3.06 -7.18
CA ILE A 179 -5.67 -1.96 -7.05
C ILE A 179 -7.06 -2.52 -7.31
N VAL A 180 -8.06 -2.02 -6.59
CA VAL A 180 -9.47 -2.22 -6.91
C VAL A 180 -10.02 -0.90 -7.43
N LEU A 181 -10.64 -0.95 -8.60
CA LEU A 181 -11.40 0.15 -9.15
C LEU A 181 -12.86 -0.04 -8.73
N GLY A 182 -13.33 0.79 -7.79
CA GLY A 182 -14.56 0.58 -7.03
C GLY A 182 -14.29 0.03 -5.64
N VAL A 183 -15.24 -0.74 -5.12
CA VAL A 183 -15.17 -1.34 -3.79
C VAL A 183 -15.50 -2.83 -3.94
N LEU A 184 -14.74 -3.70 -3.28
CA LEU A 184 -15.11 -5.10 -3.16
C LEU A 184 -16.28 -5.22 -2.20
N GLU A 185 -17.27 -6.04 -2.53
CA GLU A 185 -18.30 -6.41 -1.56
C GLU A 185 -17.60 -7.03 -0.34
N GLY A 186 -17.84 -6.43 0.84
CA GLY A 186 -17.25 -6.92 2.08
C GLY A 186 -17.83 -8.28 2.44
N ASN A 187 -17.03 -9.10 3.11
CA ASN A 187 -17.56 -10.28 3.78
C ASN A 187 -18.18 -9.84 5.11
N GLU A 188 -19.35 -10.35 5.46
CA GLU A 188 -19.90 -10.20 6.82
C GLU A 188 -18.99 -10.94 7.81
N ILE A 189 -18.07 -10.20 8.44
CA ILE A 189 -17.12 -10.73 9.43
C ILE A 189 -17.64 -10.66 10.87
N GLY A 190 -18.94 -10.36 11.05
CA GLY A 190 -19.61 -10.29 12.35
C GLY A 190 -19.73 -8.89 12.95
N LYS A 191 -20.25 -8.81 14.17
CA LYS A 191 -20.38 -7.56 14.94
C LYS A 191 -19.06 -7.24 15.64
N ILE A 192 -18.59 -6.01 15.50
CA ILE A 192 -17.44 -5.50 16.27
C ILE A 192 -17.95 -5.13 17.67
N GLU A 193 -17.66 -5.97 18.66
CA GLU A 193 -17.81 -5.60 20.07
C GLU A 193 -16.55 -4.87 20.53
N ASN A 194 -16.60 -3.54 20.55
CA ASN A 194 -15.47 -2.71 20.97
C ASN A 194 -15.69 -2.23 22.42
N TYR A 195 -14.86 -2.68 23.36
CA TYR A 195 -14.99 -2.37 24.79
C TYR A 195 -14.15 -1.16 25.25
N ASN A 196 -13.41 -0.50 24.36
CA ASN A 196 -12.55 0.63 24.73
C ASN A 196 -12.70 1.79 23.73
N TYR A 197 -13.51 2.78 24.10
CA TYR A 197 -13.33 4.15 23.64
C TYR A 197 -13.23 5.05 24.87
N TYR A 198 -12.28 5.99 24.85
CA TYR A 198 -12.26 7.10 25.78
C TYR A 198 -12.96 8.28 25.08
N VAL A 199 -13.94 8.87 25.76
CA VAL A 199 -14.59 10.13 25.39
C VAL A 199 -13.71 11.29 25.86
#